data_AF-A0A7S2PV59-F1
#
_entry.id   AF-A0A7S2PV59-F1
#
_cell.length_a   1.000
_cell.length_b   1.000
_cell.length_c   1.000
_cell.angle_alpha   90.00
_cell.angle_beta   90.00
_cell.angle_gamma   90.00
#
_symmetry.space_group_name_H-M   'P 1'
#
loop_
_entity.id
_entity.type
_entity.pdbx_description
1 polymer ?
#
loop_
_entity_poly.entity_id
_entity_poly.type
_entity_poly.pdbx_seq_one_letter_code
_entity_poly.pdbx_strand_id
1 'polypeptide(L)'
;MTVFTNIIQFAVAKTKRSRAGKPFCRKWGPVLCLVLATFLALADLMRHLINDAWGRSCKGLEEGQSLRIFNGTESVPVGSEFNEYCHGVSILSMYTSDGGLTAVGWLLTVVCTWSGYLLLFVGIFWLISFPQKARAQWRAIRSARRAAAK
;
A
#
# COMPACT_ATOMS: atom_id res chain seq x y z
N MET A 1 -3.80 10.07 -6.03
CA MET A 1 -4.60 10.81 -5.03
C MET A 1 -6.05 11.00 -5.45
N THR A 2 -6.30 11.51 -6.66
CA THR A 2 -7.65 11.77 -7.22
C THR A 2 -8.62 10.59 -7.15
N VAL A 3 -8.14 9.37 -7.41
CA VAL A 3 -8.99 8.17 -7.32
C VAL A 3 -9.49 7.93 -5.89
N PHE A 4 -8.61 8.02 -4.89
CA PHE A 4 -8.99 7.81 -3.49
C PHE A 4 -9.94 8.89 -2.98
N THR A 5 -9.69 10.16 -3.33
CA THR A 5 -10.57 11.27 -2.94
C THR A 5 -11.95 11.14 -3.58
N ASN A 6 -12.04 10.73 -4.85
CA ASN A 6 -13.32 10.47 -5.52
C ASN A 6 -14.10 9.32 -4.87
N ILE A 7 -13.41 8.23 -4.50
CA ILE A 7 -14.03 7.10 -3.80
C ILE A 7 -14.58 7.55 -2.44
N ILE A 8 -13.82 8.36 -1.68
CA ILE A 8 -14.27 8.88 -0.39
C ILE A 8 -15.47 9.82 -0.57
N GLN A 9 -15.44 10.74 -1.53
CA GLN A 9 -16.57 11.63 -1.83
C GLN A 9 -17.83 10.83 -2.19
N PHE A 10 -17.70 9.83 -3.05
CA PHE A 10 -18.78 8.91 -3.38
C PHE A 10 -19.30 8.17 -2.12
N ALA A 11 -18.41 7.66 -1.28
CA ALA A 11 -18.77 6.96 -0.05
C ALA A 11 -19.53 7.88 0.92
N VAL A 12 -19.12 9.14 1.05
CA VAL A 12 -19.79 10.16 1.87
C VAL A 12 -21.21 10.44 1.32
N ALA A 13 -21.33 10.72 0.02
CA ALA A 13 -22.61 11.02 -0.61
C ALA A 13 -23.60 9.85 -0.47
N LYS A 14 -23.13 8.63 -0.71
CA LYS A 14 -23.91 7.40 -0.56
C LYS A 14 -24.32 7.13 0.89
N THR A 15 -23.41 7.35 1.83
CA THR A 15 -23.68 7.18 3.27
C THR A 15 -24.75 8.16 3.75
N LYS A 16 -24.70 9.42 3.31
CA LYS A 16 -25.72 10.41 3.62
C LYS A 16 -27.11 10.00 3.11
N ARG A 17 -27.22 9.46 1.89
CA ARG A 17 -28.49 9.02 1.30
C ARG A 17 -29.04 7.71 1.87
N SER A 18 -28.19 6.68 2.01
CA SER A 18 -28.63 5.30 2.29
C SER A 18 -28.64 4.94 3.79
N ARG A 19 -28.03 5.75 4.66
CA ARG A 19 -27.84 5.43 6.10
C ARG A 19 -28.32 6.55 7.04
N ALA A 20 -29.26 7.38 6.59
CA ALA A 20 -29.98 8.28 7.48
C ALA A 20 -30.64 7.47 8.61
N GLY A 21 -30.45 7.87 9.86
CA GLY A 21 -31.02 7.20 11.04
C GLY A 21 -30.17 6.10 11.72
N LYS A 22 -28.98 5.76 11.20
CA LYS A 22 -28.07 4.82 11.88
C LYS A 22 -27.14 5.52 12.90
N PRO A 23 -26.72 4.84 13.99
CA PRO A 23 -25.75 5.40 14.93
C PRO A 23 -24.42 5.69 14.25
N PHE A 24 -23.66 6.64 14.80
CA PHE A 24 -22.46 7.24 14.19
C PHE A 24 -21.49 6.19 13.61
N CYS A 25 -21.08 5.19 14.40
CA CYS A 25 -20.13 4.17 13.96
C CYS A 25 -20.66 3.28 12.81
N ARG A 26 -21.97 3.00 12.73
CA ARG A 26 -22.57 2.26 11.61
C ARG A 26 -22.84 3.12 10.39
N LYS A 27 -23.02 4.43 10.60
CA LYS A 27 -23.20 5.42 9.55
C LYS A 27 -21.86 5.71 8.88
N TRP A 28 -20.89 6.20 9.63
CA TRP A 28 -19.61 6.69 9.12
C TRP A 28 -18.49 5.64 9.13
N GLY A 29 -18.66 4.50 9.78
CA GLY A 29 -17.70 3.39 9.77
C GLY A 29 -17.09 3.08 8.40
N PRO A 30 -17.88 2.85 7.33
CA PRO A 30 -17.30 2.58 6.01
C PRO A 30 -16.46 3.75 5.46
N VAL A 31 -16.83 5.00 5.74
CA VAL A 31 -16.07 6.18 5.31
C VAL A 31 -14.76 6.28 6.09
N LEU A 32 -14.81 6.10 7.42
CA LEU A 32 -13.63 6.12 8.28
C LEU A 32 -12.64 5.00 7.89
N CYS A 33 -13.13 3.79 7.61
CA CYS A 33 -12.29 2.70 7.11
C CYS A 33 -11.61 3.06 5.79
N LEU A 34 -12.32 3.69 4.84
CA LEU A 34 -11.76 4.10 3.55
C LEU A 34 -10.73 5.22 3.71
N VAL A 35 -10.98 6.19 4.58
CA VAL A 35 -10.03 7.28 4.88
C VAL A 35 -8.76 6.73 5.52
N LEU A 36 -8.90 5.89 6.55
CA LEU A 36 -7.75 5.23 7.19
C LEU A 36 -6.98 4.38 6.19
N ALA A 37 -7.67 3.52 5.43
CA ALA A 37 -7.06 2.70 4.38
C ALA A 37 -6.24 3.54 3.40
N THR A 38 -6.76 4.71 3.02
CA THR A 38 -6.08 5.64 2.11
C THR A 38 -4.78 6.13 2.73
N PHE A 39 -4.79 6.60 3.97
CA PHE A 39 -3.55 7.05 4.63
C PHE A 39 -2.54 5.92 4.83
N LEU A 40 -2.99 4.74 5.27
CA LEU A 40 -2.14 3.59 5.50
C LEU A 40 -1.48 3.08 4.20
N ALA A 41 -2.24 3.00 3.11
CA ALA A 41 -1.69 2.62 1.80
C ALA A 41 -0.76 3.70 1.22
N LEU A 42 -1.03 4.97 1.50
CA LEU A 42 -0.20 6.09 1.04
C LEU A 42 1.11 6.23 1.82
N ALA A 43 1.15 5.81 3.08
CA ALA A 43 2.35 5.94 3.91
C ALA A 43 3.57 5.25 3.27
N ASP A 44 3.37 4.07 2.68
CA ASP A 44 4.46 3.34 2.01
C ASP A 44 4.87 4.00 0.68
N LEU A 45 3.91 4.45 -0.13
CA LEU A 45 4.18 5.23 -1.34
C LEU A 45 4.95 6.53 -1.05
N MET A 46 4.59 7.24 0.03
CA MET A 46 5.29 8.45 0.47
C MET A 46 6.70 8.14 0.96
N ARG A 47 6.89 7.03 1.69
CA ARG A 47 8.22 6.57 2.10
C ARG A 47 9.11 6.31 0.89
N HIS A 48 8.61 5.60 -0.13
CA HIS A 48 9.35 5.35 -1.36
C HIS A 48 9.75 6.66 -2.05
N LEU A 49 8.79 7.58 -2.20
CA LEU A 49 9.04 8.87 -2.83
C LEU A 49 10.08 9.71 -2.07
N ILE A 50 9.98 9.76 -0.73
CA ILE A 50 10.93 10.48 0.12
C ILE A 50 12.32 9.83 0.02
N ASN A 51 12.40 8.50 0.03
CA ASN A 51 13.67 7.79 -0.09
C ASN A 51 14.31 8.00 -1.47
N ASP A 52 13.53 8.10 -2.55
CA ASP A 52 14.06 8.38 -3.87
C ASP A 52 14.57 9.81 -4.02
N ALA A 53 13.87 10.77 -3.39
CA ALA A 53 14.21 12.18 -3.49
C ALA A 53 15.35 12.59 -2.54
N TRP A 54 15.33 12.11 -1.30
CA TRP A 54 16.19 12.58 -0.20
C TRP A 54 17.09 11.49 0.36
N GLY A 55 16.94 10.24 -0.09
CA GLY A 55 17.69 9.11 0.41
C GLY A 55 19.07 8.93 -0.18
N ARG A 56 19.51 9.73 -1.16
CA ARG A 56 20.80 9.53 -1.83
C ARG A 56 21.86 10.47 -1.26
N SER A 57 22.95 9.89 -0.74
CA SER A 57 24.19 10.62 -0.48
C SER A 57 25.25 10.12 -1.45
N CYS A 58 25.86 11.04 -2.17
CA CYS A 58 26.94 10.76 -3.11
C CYS A 58 28.27 11.12 -2.43
N LYS A 59 29.22 10.19 -2.49
CA LYS A 59 30.58 10.39 -1.99
C LYS A 59 31.57 10.11 -3.11
N GLY A 60 32.60 10.96 -3.21
CA GLY A 60 33.77 10.67 -4.02
C GLY A 60 34.61 9.56 -3.40
N LEU A 61 35.27 8.76 -4.23
CA LEU A 61 36.26 7.79 -3.78
C LEU A 61 37.54 8.51 -3.31
N GLU A 62 38.11 8.06 -2.18
CA GLU A 62 39.42 8.51 -1.69
C GLU A 62 40.56 7.90 -2.52
N GLU A 63 41.73 8.54 -2.54
CA GLU A 63 42.90 8.07 -3.28
C GLU A 63 43.27 6.62 -2.88
N GLY A 64 43.17 5.68 -3.83
CA GLY A 64 43.48 4.26 -3.65
C GLY A 64 42.27 3.32 -3.52
N GLN A 65 41.04 3.83 -3.47
CA GLN A 65 39.83 3.01 -3.55
C GLN A 65 39.33 2.90 -5.01
N SER A 66 38.85 1.71 -5.42
CA SER A 66 38.23 1.49 -6.73
C SER A 66 36.90 0.77 -6.56
N LEU A 67 35.84 1.26 -7.23
CA LEU A 67 34.57 0.53 -7.32
C LEU A 67 34.79 -0.79 -8.06
N ARG A 68 34.14 -1.86 -7.59
CA ARG A 68 34.19 -3.17 -8.22
C ARG A 68 32.77 -3.67 -8.48
N ILE A 69 32.52 -4.13 -9.70
CA ILE A 69 31.27 -4.83 -10.04
C ILE A 69 31.51 -6.33 -9.87
N PHE A 70 30.61 -6.99 -9.14
CA PHE A 70 30.63 -8.43 -8.99
C PHE A 70 29.77 -9.05 -10.10
N ASN A 71 30.39 -9.81 -11.01
CA ASN A 71 29.68 -10.49 -12.11
C ASN A 71 29.40 -11.98 -11.80
N GLY A 72 29.35 -12.36 -10.53
CA GLY A 72 29.06 -13.72 -10.08
C GLY A 72 30.28 -14.61 -9.84
N THR A 73 31.37 -14.45 -10.60
CA THR A 73 32.60 -15.26 -10.46
C THR A 73 33.82 -14.46 -10.05
N GLU A 74 33.88 -13.17 -10.41
CA GLU A 74 35.00 -12.29 -10.13
C GLU A 74 34.51 -10.86 -9.90
N SER A 75 35.25 -10.10 -9.10
CA SER A 75 35.05 -8.67 -8.90
C SER A 75 35.96 -7.88 -9.84
N VAL A 76 35.37 -7.24 -10.85
CA VAL A 76 36.11 -6.48 -11.86
C VAL A 76 36.11 -5.00 -11.46
N PRO A 77 37.27 -4.31 -11.48
CA PRO A 77 37.32 -2.88 -11.21
C PRO A 77 36.57 -2.11 -12.30
N VAL A 78 35.75 -1.16 -11.84
CA VAL A 78 35.06 -0.22 -12.71
C VAL A 78 36.07 0.86 -13.13
N GLY A 79 35.99 1.32 -14.39
CA GLY A 79 36.91 2.32 -14.93
C GLY A 79 37.02 3.57 -14.06
N SER A 80 38.15 4.27 -14.13
CA SER A 80 38.43 5.50 -13.37
C SER A 80 37.52 6.69 -13.72
N GLU A 81 36.61 6.49 -14.69
CA GLU A 81 35.50 7.40 -15.01
C GLU A 81 34.41 7.42 -13.93
N PHE A 82 34.36 6.40 -13.05
CA PHE A 82 33.41 6.31 -11.95
C PHE A 82 34.08 6.59 -10.59
N ASN A 83 34.36 7.87 -10.33
CA ASN A 83 34.96 8.33 -9.07
C ASN A 83 33.94 8.74 -7.99
N GLU A 84 32.64 8.65 -8.27
CA GLU A 84 31.57 9.01 -7.34
C GLU A 84 30.53 7.90 -7.26
N TYR A 85 30.12 7.55 -6.04
CA TYR A 85 29.06 6.57 -5.80
C TYR A 85 27.98 7.16 -4.89
N CYS A 86 26.73 6.92 -5.26
CA CYS A 86 25.57 7.34 -4.49
C CYS A 86 24.96 6.13 -3.77
N HIS A 87 24.73 6.26 -2.46
CA HIS A 87 24.11 5.22 -1.65
C HIS A 87 22.93 5.76 -0.84
N GLY A 88 22.02 4.85 -0.48
CA GLY A 88 20.85 5.13 0.32
C GLY A 88 21.22 5.41 1.79
N VAL A 89 21.15 6.65 2.29
CA VAL A 89 21.49 7.00 3.69
C VAL A 89 20.27 7.32 4.57
N SER A 90 19.07 7.27 4.00
CA SER A 90 17.88 7.70 4.73
C SER A 90 17.49 6.74 5.86
N ILE A 91 17.02 7.31 6.98
CA ILE A 91 16.46 6.62 8.15
C ILE A 91 15.23 5.77 7.77
N LEU A 92 14.63 6.03 6.61
CA LEU A 92 13.54 5.26 6.00
C LEU A 92 13.99 4.20 4.98
N SER A 93 15.29 3.88 4.96
CA SER A 93 15.85 2.81 4.11
C SER A 93 15.09 1.51 4.34
N MET A 94 14.72 0.84 3.25
CA MET A 94 13.98 -0.42 3.30
C MET A 94 14.85 -1.59 3.74
N TYR A 95 16.13 -1.52 3.36
CA TYR A 95 17.11 -2.58 3.54
C TYR A 95 18.24 -2.09 4.43
N THR A 96 18.72 -2.97 5.29
CA THR A 96 20.00 -2.80 5.99
C THR A 96 21.14 -3.08 5.02
N SER A 97 22.36 -2.65 5.37
CA SER A 97 23.56 -2.91 4.57
C SER A 97 23.80 -4.40 4.31
N ASP A 98 23.30 -5.28 5.17
CA ASP A 98 23.40 -6.74 5.05
C ASP A 98 22.32 -7.37 4.14
N GLY A 99 21.47 -6.54 3.50
CA GLY A 99 20.39 -6.98 2.59
C GLY A 99 19.09 -7.43 3.27
N GLY A 100 19.05 -7.49 4.61
CA GLY A 100 17.82 -7.71 5.39
C GLY A 100 16.87 -6.49 5.41
N LEU A 101 15.60 -6.69 5.79
CA LEU A 101 14.64 -5.58 5.94
C LEU A 101 14.89 -4.81 7.25
N THR A 102 14.86 -3.48 7.16
CA THR A 102 14.89 -2.63 8.36
C THR A 102 13.57 -2.73 9.13
N ALA A 103 13.59 -2.39 10.43
CA ALA A 103 12.38 -2.34 11.26
C ALA A 103 11.31 -1.38 10.67
N VAL A 104 11.75 -0.25 10.10
CA VAL A 104 10.90 0.72 9.41
C VAL A 104 10.33 0.12 8.12
N GLY A 105 11.15 -0.60 7.36
CA GLY A 105 10.73 -1.35 6.17
C GLY A 105 9.64 -2.38 6.51
N TRP A 106 9.80 -3.14 7.59
CA TRP A 106 8.79 -4.11 8.03
C TRP A 106 7.50 -3.41 8.49
N LEU A 107 7.58 -2.37 9.32
CA LEU A 107 6.40 -1.67 9.82
C LEU A 107 5.60 -0.99 8.70
N LEU A 108 6.27 -0.24 7.82
CA LEU A 108 5.58 0.52 6.76
C LEU A 108 5.10 -0.39 5.63
N THR A 109 5.92 -1.36 5.20
CA THR A 109 5.57 -2.21 4.06
C THR A 109 4.68 -3.37 4.45
N VAL A 110 4.97 -4.07 5.56
CA VAL A 110 4.22 -5.27 5.95
C VAL A 110 2.98 -4.89 6.74
N VAL A 111 3.10 -4.02 7.74
CA VAL A 111 1.94 -3.69 8.58
C VAL A 111 1.07 -2.65 7.91
N CYS A 112 1.62 -1.50 7.51
CA CYS A 112 0.82 -0.37 7.02
C CYS A 112 0.12 -0.69 5.70
N THR A 113 0.84 -1.21 4.71
CA THR A 113 0.29 -1.50 3.38
C THR A 113 -0.77 -2.60 3.42
N TRP A 114 -0.49 -3.73 4.07
CA TRP A 114 -1.46 -4.83 4.14
C TRP A 114 -2.68 -4.49 4.97
N SER A 115 -2.51 -3.85 6.13
CA SER A 115 -3.65 -3.39 6.92
C SER A 115 -4.47 -2.33 6.17
N GLY A 116 -3.82 -1.44 5.42
CA GLY A 116 -4.46 -0.49 4.52
C GLY A 116 -5.34 -1.17 3.47
N TYR A 117 -4.82 -2.18 2.76
CA TYR A 117 -5.60 -2.93 1.78
C TYR A 117 -6.76 -3.71 2.42
N LEU A 118 -6.54 -4.36 3.56
CA LEU A 118 -7.60 -5.06 4.29
C LEU A 118 -8.72 -4.10 4.70
N LEU A 119 -8.38 -2.93 5.24
CA LEU A 119 -9.33 -1.87 5.61
C LEU A 119 -10.07 -1.32 4.38
N LEU A 120 -9.41 -1.23 3.22
CA LEU A 120 -10.03 -0.82 1.96
C LEU A 120 -11.13 -1.82 1.57
N PHE A 121 -10.83 -3.12 1.54
CA PHE A 121 -11.81 -4.16 1.21
C PHE A 121 -12.98 -4.18 2.19
N VAL A 122 -12.69 -4.12 3.50
CA VAL A 122 -13.71 -4.07 4.55
C VAL A 122 -14.59 -2.82 4.38
N GLY A 123 -13.99 -1.66 4.12
CA GLY A 123 -14.70 -0.41 3.88
C GLY A 123 -15.63 -0.47 2.67
N ILE A 124 -15.16 -1.01 1.54
CA ILE A 124 -15.95 -1.17 0.31
C ILE A 124 -17.11 -2.15 0.53
N PHE A 125 -16.84 -3.34 1.07
CA PHE A 125 -17.88 -4.37 1.31
C PHE A 125 -18.93 -3.88 2.29
N TRP A 126 -18.51 -3.14 3.31
CA TRP A 126 -19.42 -2.50 4.23
C TRP A 126 -20.24 -1.42 3.54
N LEU A 127 -19.65 -0.56 2.70
CA LEU A 127 -20.34 0.50 1.97
C LEU A 127 -21.43 -0.03 1.04
N ILE A 128 -21.16 -1.13 0.33
CA ILE A 128 -22.13 -1.72 -0.63
C ILE A 128 -23.12 -2.69 0.02
N SER A 129 -22.99 -2.96 1.33
CA SER A 129 -23.74 -4.00 2.04
C SER A 129 -23.64 -5.36 1.33
N PHE A 130 -22.43 -5.70 0.86
CA PHE A 130 -22.16 -6.89 0.04
C PHE A 130 -22.77 -8.18 0.59
N PRO A 131 -22.57 -8.54 1.88
CA PRO A 131 -23.08 -9.82 2.39
C PRO A 131 -24.61 -9.95 2.30
N GLN A 132 -25.35 -8.84 2.42
CA GLN A 132 -26.80 -8.88 2.27
C GLN A 132 -27.20 -9.14 0.82
N LYS A 133 -26.54 -8.48 -0.13
CA LYS A 133 -26.79 -8.65 -1.57
C LYS A 133 -26.36 -10.03 -2.07
N ALA A 134 -25.18 -10.50 -1.66
CA ALA A 134 -24.68 -11.82 -2.00
C ALA A 134 -25.62 -12.92 -1.49
N ARG A 135 -26.11 -12.81 -0.23
CA ARG A 135 -27.10 -13.74 0.31
C ARG A 135 -28.42 -13.71 -0.46
N ALA A 136 -28.90 -12.54 -0.89
CA ALA A 136 -30.13 -12.44 -1.67
C ALA A 136 -29.99 -13.11 -3.05
N GLN A 137 -28.91 -12.83 -3.78
CA GLN A 137 -28.62 -13.45 -5.07
C GLN A 137 -28.43 -14.96 -4.95
N TRP A 138 -27.70 -15.42 -3.93
CA TRP A 138 -27.49 -16.84 -3.67
C TRP A 138 -28.79 -17.60 -3.36
N ARG A 139 -29.75 -16.95 -2.70
CA ARG A 139 -31.08 -17.54 -2.49
C ARG A 139 -31.86 -17.64 -3.80
N ALA A 140 -31.83 -16.61 -4.64
CA ALA A 140 -32.52 -16.59 -5.92
C ALA A 140 -32.03 -17.70 -6.88
N ILE A 141 -30.71 -17.91 -6.95
CA ILE A 141 -30.12 -19.00 -7.75
C ILE A 141 -30.56 -20.36 -7.23
N ARG A 142 -30.56 -20.57 -5.90
CA ARG A 142 -31.00 -21.85 -5.31
C ARG A 142 -32.49 -22.12 -5.53
N SER A 143 -33.35 -21.10 -5.48
CA SER A 143 -34.78 -21.28 -5.80
C SER A 143 -34.99 -21.58 -7.28
N ALA A 144 -34.26 -20.90 -8.18
CA ALA A 144 -34.35 -21.16 -9.62
C ALA A 144 -33.89 -22.59 -9.98
N ARG A 145 -32.77 -23.06 -9.41
CA ARG A 145 -32.30 -24.44 -9.60
C ARG A 145 -33.29 -25.49 -9.07
N ARG A 146 -33.97 -25.21 -7.95
CA ARG A 146 -35.03 -26.09 -7.42
C ARG A 146 -36.28 -26.11 -8.29
N ALA A 147 -36.63 -24.99 -8.93
CA ALA A 147 -37.77 -24.91 -9.83
C ALA A 147 -37.52 -25.62 -11.17
N ALA A 148 -36.29 -25.56 -11.69
CA ALA A 148 -35.90 -26.23 -12.94
C ALA A 148 -35.69 -27.76 -12.82
N ALA A 149 -35.64 -28.28 -11.59
CA ALA A 149 -35.50 -29.72 -11.31
C ALA A 149 -36.84 -30.41 -11.01
N LYS A 150 -37.95 -29.67 -11.11
CA LYS A 150 -39.33 -30.17 -11.03
C LYS A 150 -39.93 -30.18 -12.42
#